data_AF-A0A2S5TFD2-F1
#
_entry.id   AF-A0A2S5TFD2-F1
#
_cell.length_a   1.000
_cell.length_b   1.000
_cell.length_c   1.000
_cell.angle_alpha   90.00
_cell.angle_beta   90.00
_cell.angle_gamma   90.00
#
_symmetry.space_group_name_H-M   'P 1'
#
loop_
_entity.id
_entity.type
_entity.pdbx_description
1 polymer ?
#
loop_
_entity_poly.entity_id
_entity_poly.type
_entity_poly.pdbx_seq_one_letter_code
_entity_poly.pdbx_strand_id
1 'polypeptide(L)'
;MDTTLAQDEARRAAQHHALKSRLETRVDSQIAAQAQDGLQNEQQRIDAVAADLQRRLIDEVSDREREVIQLRAIARAGQVVDYVFWVLYALLGLRFTLALIGAREGAGFVRFVKGITEPLFLPFKGIVASPALETGGTLVLPLLLAIGIYALVHLAIKGLLRLWAQRRTDI
;
A
#
# COMPACT_ATOMS: atom_id res chain seq x y z
N MET A 1 -37.30 25.71 -89.57
CA MET A 1 -37.14 24.44 -88.83
C MET A 1 -36.62 24.68 -87.40
N ASP A 2 -36.77 25.88 -86.83
CA ASP A 2 -36.14 26.26 -85.55
C ASP A 2 -36.96 26.01 -84.27
N THR A 3 -38.27 25.84 -84.38
CA THR A 3 -39.15 25.74 -83.21
C THR A 3 -39.01 24.41 -82.44
N THR A 4 -38.52 23.37 -83.10
CA THR A 4 -38.31 22.04 -82.52
C THR A 4 -37.05 21.97 -81.67
N LEU A 5 -36.00 22.72 -82.01
CA LEU A 5 -34.75 22.76 -81.23
C LEU A 5 -34.93 23.50 -79.90
N ALA A 6 -35.60 24.66 -79.92
CA ALA A 6 -35.85 25.44 -78.71
C ALA A 6 -36.73 24.68 -77.70
N GLN A 7 -37.69 23.87 -78.17
CA GLN A 7 -38.49 23.02 -77.29
C GLN A 7 -37.71 21.84 -76.70
N ASP A 8 -36.75 21.27 -77.45
CA ASP A 8 -35.93 20.15 -76.97
C ASP A 8 -34.91 20.61 -75.91
N GLU A 9 -34.32 21.80 -76.07
CA GLU A 9 -33.44 22.41 -75.06
C GLU A 9 -34.19 22.73 -73.76
N ALA A 10 -35.39 23.30 -73.84
CA ALA A 10 -36.21 23.59 -72.66
C ALA A 10 -36.57 22.31 -71.88
N ARG A 11 -36.83 21.20 -72.58
CA ARG A 11 -37.09 19.89 -71.97
C ARG A 11 -35.86 19.32 -71.26
N ARG A 12 -34.66 19.44 -71.87
CA ARG A 12 -33.41 18.98 -71.25
C ARG A 12 -33.06 19.80 -70.02
N ALA A 13 -33.20 21.13 -70.07
CA ALA A 13 -32.96 21.99 -68.91
C ALA A 13 -33.89 21.62 -67.73
N ALA A 14 -35.19 21.44 -67.99
CA ALA A 14 -36.14 21.02 -66.97
C ALA A 14 -35.82 19.64 -66.38
N GLN A 15 -35.40 18.68 -67.21
CA GLN A 15 -34.98 17.35 -66.76
C GLN A 15 -33.71 17.40 -65.90
N HIS A 16 -32.73 18.24 -66.26
CA HIS A 16 -31.49 18.40 -65.49
C HIS A 16 -31.74 19.04 -64.11
N HIS A 17 -32.62 20.03 -64.02
CA HIS A 17 -33.03 20.61 -62.73
C HIS A 17 -33.76 19.59 -61.84
N ALA A 18 -34.63 18.77 -62.43
CA ALA A 18 -35.30 17.69 -61.70
C ALA A 18 -34.33 16.59 -61.24
N LEU A 19 -33.31 16.27 -62.04
CA LEU A 19 -32.26 15.32 -61.66
C LEU A 19 -31.37 15.87 -60.55
N LYS A 20 -30.95 17.14 -60.65
CA LYS A 20 -30.09 17.80 -59.66
C LYS A 20 -30.78 17.90 -58.30
N SER A 21 -32.04 18.36 -58.26
CA SER A 21 -32.81 18.44 -57.02
C SER A 21 -33.05 17.07 -56.37
N ARG A 22 -33.29 16.02 -57.16
CA ARG A 22 -33.37 14.64 -56.64
C ARG A 22 -32.04 14.16 -56.09
N LEU A 23 -30.92 14.54 -56.72
CA LEU A 23 -29.59 14.16 -56.26
C LEU A 23 -29.24 14.88 -54.96
N GLU A 24 -29.49 16.19 -54.88
CA GLU A 24 -29.29 17.01 -53.68
C GLU A 24 -30.11 16.46 -52.52
N THR A 25 -31.41 16.21 -52.72
CA THR A 25 -32.27 15.62 -51.68
C THR A 25 -31.76 14.25 -51.22
N ARG A 26 -31.25 13.41 -52.13
CA ARG A 26 -30.70 12.10 -51.80
C ARG A 26 -29.40 12.24 -51.03
N VAL A 27 -28.48 13.10 -51.45
CA VAL A 27 -27.20 13.34 -50.80
C VAL A 27 -27.40 13.94 -49.42
N ASP A 28 -28.30 14.91 -49.27
CA ASP A 28 -28.64 15.51 -47.98
C ASP A 28 -29.22 14.47 -47.02
N SER A 29 -30.11 13.59 -47.51
CA SER A 29 -30.64 12.48 -46.71
C SER A 29 -29.56 11.46 -46.32
N GLN A 30 -28.57 11.24 -47.20
CA GLN A 30 -27.51 10.27 -47.00
C GLN A 30 -26.44 10.80 -46.04
N ILE A 31 -26.09 12.08 -46.13
CA ILE A 31 -25.20 12.79 -45.20
C ILE A 31 -25.85 12.85 -43.82
N ALA A 32 -27.15 13.16 -43.73
CA ALA A 32 -27.88 13.18 -42.46
C ALA A 32 -27.90 11.80 -41.79
N ALA A 33 -28.13 10.73 -42.55
CA ALA A 33 -28.08 9.36 -42.05
C ALA A 33 -26.66 8.96 -41.59
N GLN A 34 -25.62 9.24 -42.39
CA GLN A 34 -24.24 8.94 -42.01
C GLN A 34 -23.75 9.74 -40.80
N ALA A 35 -24.16 11.00 -40.66
CA ALA A 35 -23.80 11.83 -39.51
C ALA A 35 -24.41 11.27 -38.21
N GLN A 36 -25.64 10.75 -38.26
CA GLN A 36 -26.27 10.09 -37.12
C GLN A 36 -25.56 8.79 -36.74
N ASP A 37 -25.19 7.95 -37.71
CA ASP A 37 -24.45 6.70 -37.47
C ASP A 37 -23.05 6.97 -36.89
N GLY A 38 -22.35 7.99 -37.37
CA GLY A 38 -21.05 8.39 -36.86
C GLY A 38 -21.10 8.82 -35.39
N LEU A 39 -22.08 9.67 -35.03
CA LEU A 39 -22.28 10.14 -33.66
C LEU A 39 -22.70 9.02 -32.70
N GLN A 40 -23.51 8.07 -33.16
CA GLN A 40 -23.90 6.91 -32.36
C GLN A 40 -22.71 5.98 -32.09
N ASN A 41 -21.89 5.69 -33.10
CA ASN A 41 -20.69 4.88 -32.94
C ASN A 41 -19.64 5.55 -32.03
N GLU A 42 -19.49 6.87 -32.13
CA GLU A 42 -18.58 7.65 -31.27
C GLU A 42 -19.03 7.56 -29.80
N GLN A 43 -20.32 7.76 -29.51
CA GLN A 43 -20.86 7.64 -28.15
C GLN A 43 -20.69 6.23 -27.59
N GLN A 44 -20.97 5.19 -28.39
CA GLN A 44 -20.74 3.80 -27.99
C GLN A 44 -19.27 3.51 -27.63
N ARG A 45 -18.32 4.12 -28.37
CA ARG A 45 -16.89 4.01 -28.06
C ARG A 45 -16.53 4.73 -26.76
N ILE A 46 -17.07 5.92 -26.53
CA ILE A 46 -16.84 6.68 -25.30
C ILE A 46 -17.40 5.91 -24.09
N ASP A 47 -18.60 5.34 -24.21
CA ASP A 47 -19.22 4.53 -23.16
C ASP A 47 -18.40 3.26 -22.86
N ALA A 48 -17.88 2.61 -23.91
CA ALA A 48 -17.01 1.44 -23.75
C ALA A 48 -15.69 1.78 -23.04
N VAL A 49 -15.08 2.93 -23.37
CA VAL A 49 -13.85 3.40 -22.71
C VAL A 49 -14.12 3.83 -21.28
N ALA A 50 -15.23 4.51 -21.01
CA ALA A 50 -15.65 4.89 -19.66
C ALA A 50 -15.88 3.65 -18.78
N ALA A 51 -16.50 2.59 -19.33
CA ALA A 51 -16.70 1.33 -18.65
C ALA A 51 -15.38 0.60 -18.35
N ASP A 52 -14.41 0.62 -19.27
CA ASP A 52 -13.07 0.05 -19.04
C ASP A 52 -12.30 0.81 -17.95
N LEU A 53 -12.33 2.16 -18.00
CA LEU A 53 -11.68 2.99 -17.00
C LEU A 53 -12.31 2.81 -15.61
N GLN A 54 -13.64 2.74 -15.53
CA GLN A 54 -14.34 2.46 -14.28
C GLN A 54 -13.94 1.08 -13.71
N ARG A 55 -13.81 0.05 -14.56
CA ARG A 55 -13.32 -1.27 -14.13
C ARG A 55 -11.89 -1.19 -13.60
N ARG A 56 -10.98 -0.52 -14.31
CA ARG A 56 -9.59 -0.33 -13.87
C ARG A 56 -9.49 0.44 -12.56
N LEU A 57 -10.28 1.49 -12.38
CA LEU A 57 -10.30 2.26 -11.14
C LEU A 57 -10.89 1.46 -9.98
N ILE A 58 -11.90 0.63 -10.23
CA ILE A 58 -12.44 -0.28 -9.20
C ILE A 58 -11.39 -1.32 -8.80
N ASP A 59 -10.65 -1.88 -9.76
CA ASP A 59 -9.57 -2.84 -9.49
C ASP A 59 -8.40 -2.17 -8.77
N GLU A 60 -7.96 -1.00 -9.23
CA GLU A 60 -6.83 -0.26 -8.66
C GLU A 60 -7.15 0.27 -7.26
N VAL A 61 -8.36 0.78 -7.01
CA VAL A 61 -8.80 1.18 -5.67
C VAL A 61 -9.01 -0.05 -4.78
N SER A 62 -9.48 -1.18 -5.31
CA SER A 62 -9.63 -2.43 -4.55
C SER A 62 -8.28 -3.05 -4.19
N ASP A 63 -7.28 -3.01 -5.06
CA ASP A 63 -5.90 -3.40 -4.73
C ASP A 63 -5.27 -2.41 -3.74
N ARG A 64 -5.52 -1.10 -3.91
CA ARG A 64 -5.07 -0.07 -2.96
C ARG A 64 -5.77 -0.19 -1.60
N GLU A 65 -6.99 -0.71 -1.52
CA GLU A 65 -7.72 -0.86 -0.24
C GLU A 65 -7.47 -2.22 0.43
N ARG A 66 -7.25 -3.30 -0.33
CA ARG A 66 -6.86 -4.62 0.22
C ARG A 66 -5.44 -4.62 0.75
N GLU A 67 -4.58 -3.76 0.21
CA GLU A 67 -3.26 -3.49 0.79
C GLU A 67 -3.34 -2.70 2.13
N VAL A 68 -4.50 -2.10 2.45
CA VAL A 68 -4.58 -1.07 3.50
C VAL A 68 -5.39 -1.52 4.72
N ILE A 69 -6.18 -2.58 4.65
CA ILE A 69 -6.95 -3.06 5.82
C ILE A 69 -6.27 -4.26 6.50
N GLN A 70 -5.74 -5.23 5.76
CA GLN A 70 -5.13 -6.43 6.36
C GLN A 70 -3.60 -6.34 6.51
N LEU A 71 -2.87 -5.72 5.57
CA LEU A 71 -1.42 -5.51 5.74
C LEU A 71 -1.10 -4.46 6.80
N ARG A 72 -1.98 -3.48 7.03
CA ARG A 72 -1.81 -2.52 8.15
C ARG A 72 -1.89 -3.18 9.52
N ALA A 73 -2.61 -4.28 9.70
CA ALA A 73 -2.69 -4.95 11.00
C ALA A 73 -1.37 -5.69 11.34
N ILE A 74 -0.79 -6.39 10.35
CA ILE A 74 0.48 -7.12 10.52
C ILE A 74 1.67 -6.15 10.56
N ALA A 75 1.67 -5.11 9.73
CA ALA A 75 2.68 -4.05 9.79
C ALA A 75 2.63 -3.30 11.14
N ARG A 76 1.44 -3.02 11.69
CA ARG A 76 1.30 -2.42 13.03
C ARG A 76 1.75 -3.37 14.14
N ALA A 77 1.50 -4.68 14.02
CA ALA A 77 1.96 -5.65 15.01
C ALA A 77 3.50 -5.67 15.09
N GLY A 78 4.19 -5.64 13.95
CA GLY A 78 5.64 -5.52 13.91
C GLY A 78 6.15 -4.23 14.58
N GLN A 79 5.46 -3.10 14.35
CA GLN A 79 5.82 -1.82 14.96
C GLN A 79 5.62 -1.79 16.48
N VAL A 80 4.53 -2.38 16.99
CA VAL A 80 4.29 -2.51 18.44
C VAL A 80 5.36 -3.39 19.08
N VAL A 81 5.66 -4.54 18.47
CA VAL A 81 6.73 -5.44 18.94
C VAL A 81 8.07 -4.71 18.99
N ASP A 82 8.46 -4.02 17.91
CA ASP A 82 9.69 -3.25 17.87
C ASP A 82 9.74 -2.17 18.95
N TYR A 83 8.63 -1.45 19.17
CA TYR A 83 8.55 -0.45 20.23
C TYR A 83 8.73 -1.06 21.62
N VAL A 84 8.10 -2.21 21.90
CA VAL A 84 8.27 -2.93 23.17
C VAL A 84 9.73 -3.35 23.37
N PHE A 85 10.39 -3.87 22.33
CA PHE A 85 11.81 -4.21 22.39
C PHE A 85 12.69 -2.97 22.65
N TRP A 86 12.42 -1.84 22.01
CA TRP A 86 13.13 -0.58 22.28
C TRP A 86 12.97 -0.13 23.74
N VAL A 87 11.77 -0.21 24.30
CA VAL A 87 11.53 0.09 25.72
C VAL A 87 12.29 -0.88 26.63
N LEU A 88 12.30 -2.18 26.30
CA LEU A 88 13.08 -3.18 27.03
C LEU A 88 14.57 -2.89 27.00
N TYR A 89 15.14 -2.55 25.84
CA TYR A 89 16.57 -2.18 25.74
C TYR A 89 16.89 -0.91 26.51
N ALA A 90 16.02 0.10 26.47
CA ALA A 90 16.20 1.32 27.23
C ALA A 90 16.23 1.02 28.74
N LEU A 91 15.33 0.17 29.22
CA LEU A 91 15.24 -0.20 30.64
C LEU A 91 16.44 -1.04 31.09
N LEU A 92 16.86 -2.01 30.28
CA LEU A 92 17.99 -2.89 30.57
C LEU A 92 19.33 -2.14 30.46
N GLY A 93 19.46 -1.26 29.46
CA GLY A 93 20.59 -0.36 29.28
C GLY A 93 20.69 0.66 30.41
N LEU A 94 19.57 1.24 30.85
CA LEU A 94 19.52 2.11 32.00
C LEU A 94 19.98 1.38 33.28
N ARG A 95 19.50 0.15 33.50
CA ARG A 95 20.00 -0.70 34.60
C ARG A 95 21.51 -0.91 34.52
N PHE A 96 22.03 -1.14 33.31
CA PHE A 96 23.46 -1.33 33.06
C PHE A 96 24.27 -0.06 33.35
N THR A 97 23.82 1.10 32.87
CA THR A 97 24.47 2.39 33.13
C THR A 97 24.46 2.71 34.63
N LEU A 98 23.33 2.50 35.33
CA LEU A 98 23.22 2.68 36.78
C LEU A 98 24.19 1.76 37.54
N ALA A 99 24.31 0.50 37.12
CA ALA A 99 25.27 -0.44 37.69
C ALA A 99 26.72 -0.02 37.42
N LEU A 100 27.02 0.48 36.22
CA LEU A 100 28.36 0.91 35.83
C LEU A 100 28.83 2.16 36.59
N ILE A 101 27.91 3.07 36.90
CA ILE A 101 28.18 4.28 37.70
C ILE A 101 28.26 3.95 39.21
N GLY A 102 27.99 2.70 39.61
CA GLY A 102 28.00 2.30 41.02
C GLY A 102 26.84 2.93 41.82
N ALA A 103 25.69 3.14 41.17
CA ALA A 103 24.54 3.77 41.79
C ALA A 103 24.11 2.99 43.04
N ARG A 104 23.86 3.71 44.14
CA ARG A 104 23.41 3.11 45.40
C ARG A 104 22.10 2.35 45.20
N GLU A 105 22.09 1.08 45.59
CA GLU A 105 20.93 0.18 45.62
C GLU A 105 19.71 0.78 46.35
N GLY A 106 19.94 1.69 47.31
CA GLY A 106 18.90 2.37 48.07
C GLY A 106 18.16 3.49 47.33
N ALA A 107 18.59 3.88 46.12
CA ALA A 107 17.87 4.86 45.33
C ALA A 107 16.55 4.28 44.79
N GLY A 108 15.42 4.96 45.06
CA GLY A 108 14.09 4.48 44.66
C GLY A 108 13.97 4.17 43.17
N PHE A 109 14.64 4.95 42.32
CA PHE A 109 14.70 4.74 40.88
C PHE A 109 15.44 3.45 40.48
N VAL A 110 16.57 3.15 41.12
CA VAL A 110 17.33 1.90 40.90
C VAL A 110 16.46 0.71 41.29
N ARG A 111 15.79 0.78 42.44
CA ARG A 111 14.91 -0.30 42.94
C ARG A 111 13.69 -0.52 42.04
N PHE A 112 13.11 0.54 41.49
CA PHE A 112 12.02 0.47 40.51
C PHE A 112 12.46 -0.24 39.22
N VAL A 113 13.56 0.20 38.60
CA VAL A 113 14.10 -0.40 37.38
C VAL A 113 14.47 -1.86 37.61
N LYS A 114 15.11 -2.17 38.75
CA LYS A 114 15.42 -3.54 39.15
C LYS A 114 14.16 -4.38 39.29
N GLY A 115 13.12 -3.88 39.96
CA GLY A 115 11.86 -4.61 40.15
C GLY A 115 11.17 -5.01 38.84
N ILE A 116 11.16 -4.12 37.84
CA ILE A 116 10.54 -4.42 36.53
C ILE A 116 11.39 -5.41 35.73
N THR A 117 12.72 -5.29 35.81
CA THR A 117 13.64 -6.15 35.04
C THR A 117 13.95 -7.48 35.75
N GLU A 118 13.63 -7.63 37.04
CA GLU A 118 13.87 -8.85 37.83
C GLU A 118 13.24 -10.12 37.23
N PRO A 119 11.94 -10.16 36.84
CA PRO A 119 11.33 -11.36 36.25
C PRO A 119 11.96 -11.73 34.89
N LEU A 120 12.41 -10.73 34.12
CA LEU A 120 13.13 -10.95 32.87
C LEU A 120 14.53 -11.53 33.11
N PHE A 121 15.12 -11.21 34.27
CA PHE A 121 16.46 -11.61 34.65
C PHE A 121 16.53 -12.96 35.36
N LEU A 122 15.43 -13.37 35.98
CA LEU A 122 15.28 -14.59 36.77
C LEU A 122 15.85 -15.86 36.09
N PRO A 123 15.56 -16.15 34.79
CA PRO A 123 16.08 -17.36 34.15
C PRO A 123 17.59 -17.33 33.92
N PHE A 124 18.21 -16.14 33.89
CA PHE A 124 19.66 -15.98 33.75
C PHE A 124 20.38 -16.00 35.11
N LYS A 125 19.63 -15.79 36.19
CA LYS A 125 20.09 -15.78 37.59
C LYS A 125 20.32 -17.23 38.05
N GLY A 126 21.49 -17.77 37.73
CA GLY A 126 21.90 -19.14 38.09
C GLY A 126 22.60 -19.92 36.99
N ILE A 127 22.44 -19.52 35.71
CA ILE A 127 23.15 -20.12 34.57
C ILE A 127 24.58 -19.58 34.47
N VAL A 128 24.79 -18.32 34.84
CA VAL A 128 26.11 -17.67 34.79
C VAL A 128 26.65 -17.51 36.20
N ALA A 129 27.72 -18.25 36.53
CA ALA A 129 28.45 -18.09 37.78
C ALA A 129 28.89 -16.62 37.92
N SER A 130 28.36 -15.91 38.92
CA SER A 130 28.74 -14.53 39.20
C SER A 130 29.48 -14.48 40.53
N PRO A 131 30.76 -14.07 40.56
CA PRO A 131 31.39 -13.65 41.79
C PRO A 131 30.60 -12.45 42.31
N ALA A 132 30.00 -12.60 43.49
CA ALA A 132 29.39 -11.47 44.16
C ALA A 132 30.51 -10.50 44.57
N LEU A 133 30.64 -9.38 43.88
CA LEU A 133 31.46 -8.27 44.38
C LEU A 133 30.75 -7.74 45.63
N GLU A 134 31.41 -7.88 46.78
CA GLU A 134 30.91 -7.59 48.13
C GLU A 134 30.52 -6.11 48.38
N THR A 135 30.63 -5.25 47.37
CA THR A 135 30.37 -3.80 47.43
C THR A 135 29.09 -3.36 46.69
N GLY A 136 28.09 -4.24 46.56
CA GLY A 136 26.77 -3.87 46.01
C GLY A 136 26.75 -3.65 44.49
N GLY A 137 27.83 -3.99 43.79
CA GLY A 137 27.93 -3.95 42.33
C GLY A 137 28.00 -5.36 41.76
N THR A 138 26.90 -6.10 41.82
CA THR A 138 26.81 -7.41 41.16
C THR A 138 26.28 -7.25 39.73
N LEU A 139 26.85 -8.04 38.81
CA LEU A 139 26.25 -8.44 37.52
C LEU A 139 26.45 -7.51 36.31
N VAL A 140 27.70 -7.19 35.96
CA VAL A 140 28.00 -6.70 34.60
C VAL A 140 27.80 -7.82 33.57
N LEU A 141 28.31 -9.03 33.85
CA LEU A 141 28.34 -10.14 32.90
C LEU A 141 26.95 -10.70 32.54
N PRO A 142 26.05 -10.98 33.51
CA PRO A 142 24.72 -11.48 33.17
C PRO A 142 23.82 -10.42 32.54
N LEU A 143 24.12 -9.13 32.78
CA LEU A 143 23.38 -8.02 32.18
C LEU A 143 23.75 -7.85 30.71
N LEU A 144 25.05 -8.01 30.41
CA LEU A 144 25.55 -8.08 29.03
C LEU A 144 24.97 -9.29 28.28
N LEU A 145 24.89 -10.44 28.95
CA LEU A 145 24.25 -11.63 28.41
C LEU A 145 22.75 -11.41 28.15
N ALA A 146 22.04 -10.77 29.08
CA ALA A 146 20.63 -10.45 28.90
C ALA A 146 20.42 -9.56 27.66
N ILE A 147 21.24 -8.52 27.48
CA ILE A 147 21.19 -7.68 26.27
C ILE A 147 21.41 -8.52 25.00
N GLY A 148 22.42 -9.40 25.00
CA GLY A 148 22.71 -10.28 23.86
C GLY A 148 21.58 -11.25 23.52
N ILE A 149 20.95 -11.85 24.52
CA ILE A 149 19.83 -12.78 24.33
C ILE A 149 18.58 -12.04 23.84
N TYR A 150 18.27 -10.86 24.41
CA TYR A 150 17.15 -10.06 23.91
C TYR A 150 17.37 -9.59 22.47
N ALA A 151 18.61 -9.28 22.07
CA ALA A 151 18.96 -8.99 20.67
C ALA A 151 18.70 -10.18 19.73
N LEU A 152 19.08 -11.40 20.14
CA LEU A 152 18.78 -12.63 19.41
C LEU A 152 17.27 -12.87 19.29
N VAL A 153 16.53 -12.70 20.37
CA VAL A 153 15.06 -12.86 20.38
C VAL A 153 14.40 -11.83 19.47
N HIS A 154 14.85 -10.57 19.50
CA HIS A 154 14.33 -9.52 18.62
C HIS A 154 14.58 -9.83 17.15
N LEU A 155 15.77 -10.33 16.81
CA LEU A 155 16.11 -10.75 15.46
C LEU A 155 15.28 -11.96 15.01
N ALA A 156 15.08 -12.95 15.90
CA ALA A 156 14.25 -14.12 15.63
C ALA A 156 12.80 -13.72 15.35
N ILE A 157 12.24 -12.80 16.15
CA ILE A 157 10.87 -12.30 15.95
C ILE A 157 10.77 -11.47 14.66
N LYS A 158 11.75 -10.62 14.35
CA LYS A 158 11.83 -9.90 13.06
C LYS A 158 11.89 -10.85 11.88
N GLY A 159 12.73 -11.88 11.97
CA GLY A 159 12.86 -12.93 10.96
C GLY A 159 11.55 -13.70 10.78
N LEU A 160 10.88 -14.04 11.88
CA LEU A 160 9.58 -14.70 11.86
C LEU A 160 8.52 -13.79 11.22
N LEU A 161 8.36 -12.55 11.69
CA LEU A 161 7.45 -11.57 11.10
C LEU A 161 7.68 -11.41 9.59
N ARG A 162 8.93 -11.30 9.15
CA ARG A 162 9.30 -11.22 7.73
C ARG A 162 8.90 -12.49 6.97
N LEU A 163 9.18 -13.67 7.50
CA LEU A 163 8.88 -14.95 6.86
C LEU A 163 7.36 -15.18 6.74
N TRP A 164 6.59 -14.78 7.74
CA TRP A 164 5.12 -14.84 7.71
C TRP A 164 4.51 -13.84 6.73
N ALA A 165 5.10 -12.64 6.60
CA ALA A 165 4.68 -11.68 5.59
C ALA A 165 4.93 -12.19 4.16
N GLN A 166 6.06 -12.88 3.94
CA GLN A 166 6.42 -13.42 2.61
C GLN A 166 5.57 -14.61 2.17
N ARG A 167 5.06 -15.44 3.09
CA ARG A 167 4.31 -16.66 2.74
C ARG A 167 2.88 -16.40 2.23
N ARG A 168 2.34 -15.20 2.38
CA ARG A 168 0.95 -14.89 1.95
C ARG A 168 0.84 -14.25 0.57
N THR A 169 1.95 -13.98 -0.11
CA THR A 169 1.96 -13.46 -1.49
C THR A 169 1.94 -14.55 -2.57
N ASP A 170 1.85 -15.83 -2.18
CA ASP A 170 1.90 -16.99 -3.09
C ASP A 170 0.56 -17.78 -3.16
N ILE A 171 -0.58 -17.15 -2.86
CA ILE A 171 -1.91 -17.78 -3.00
C ILE A 171 -2.82 -16.89 -3.85
#